data_AF-A0A7L3N9G4-F1
#
_entry.id   AF-A0A7L3N9G4-F1
#
_cell.length_a   1.000
_cell.length_b   1.000
_cell.length_c   1.000
_cell.angle_alpha   90.00
_cell.angle_beta   90.00
_cell.angle_gamma   90.00
#
_symmetry.space_group_name_H-M   'P 1'
#
loop_
_entity.id
_entity.type
_entity.pdbx_description
1 polymer ?
#
loop_
_entity_poly.entity_id
_entity_poly.type
_entity_poly.pdbx_seq_one_letter_code
_entity_poly.pdbx_strand_id
1 'polypeptide(L)' 'WGILFSHPRDFTPVCTTELGRAAKLAPEFSKRNVKLIALSIDNVQDHLSWSKDINAYNGEQPTEKLPFPIIADANRELA' A
#
# COMPACT_ATOMS: atom_id res chain seq x y z
N TRP A 1 11.53 -9.55 -10.49
CA TRP A 1 10.78 -10.23 -9.41
C TRP A 1 9.64 -9.34 -8.93
N GLY A 2 8.60 -9.91 -8.33
CA GLY A 2 7.46 -9.15 -7.83
C GLY A 2 6.93 -9.73 -6.53
N ILE A 3 6.47 -8.87 -5.63
CA ILE A 3 5.74 -9.25 -4.42
C ILE A 3 4.36 -8.62 -4.53
N LEU A 4 3.35 -9.46 -4.70
CA LEU A 4 1.95 -9.12 -4.47
C LEU A 4 1.65 -9.44 -3.00
N PHE A 5 1.18 -8.46 -2.25
CA PHE A 5 0.77 -8.64 -0.86
C PHE A 5 -0.60 -8.00 -0.65
N SER A 6 -1.45 -8.67 0.12
CA SER A 6 -2.81 -8.22 0.39
C SER A 6 -2.93 -7.70 1.82
N HIS A 7 -3.85 -6.77 2.04
CA HIS A 7 -4.35 -6.39 3.36
C HIS A 7 -5.89 -6.43 3.38
N PRO A 8 -6.54 -6.76 4.52
CA PRO A 8 -7.98 -7.00 4.53
C PRO A 8 -8.85 -5.77 4.26
N ARG A 9 -8.43 -4.60 4.76
CA ARG A 9 -9.16 -3.34 4.61
C ARG A 9 -8.27 -2.12 4.88
N ASP A 10 -8.50 -1.06 4.11
CA ASP A 10 -7.97 0.28 4.32
C ASP A 10 -8.42 0.86 5.67
N PHE A 11 -7.73 1.90 6.17
CA PHE A 11 -8.03 2.58 7.42
C PHE A 11 -8.03 1.68 8.68
N THR A 12 -7.26 0.58 8.66
CA THR A 12 -7.10 -0.31 9.82
C THR A 12 -5.70 -0.18 10.43
N PRO A 13 -5.55 -0.27 11.76
CA PRO A 13 -4.32 0.14 12.44
C PRO A 13 -3.11 -0.73 12.04
N VAL A 14 -3.26 -2.05 11.99
CA VAL A 14 -2.16 -2.96 11.63
C VAL A 14 -1.74 -2.75 10.18
N CYS A 15 -2.67 -2.72 9.25
CA CYS A 15 -2.40 -2.55 7.82
C CYS A 15 -1.67 -1.23 7.55
N THR A 16 -2.01 -0.14 8.27
CA THR A 16 -1.30 1.14 8.15
C THR A 16 0.17 0.98 8.53
N THR A 17 0.48 0.24 9.60
CA THR A 17 1.87 -0.02 10.00
C THR A 17 2.63 -0.88 8.99
N GLU A 18 1.97 -1.90 8.41
CA GLU A 18 2.55 -2.80 7.42
C GLU A 18 2.87 -2.07 6.11
N LEU A 19 1.90 -1.33 5.56
CA LEU A 19 2.11 -0.56 4.32
C LEU A 19 3.07 0.62 4.54
N GLY A 20 3.04 1.25 5.72
CA GLY A 20 4.03 2.25 6.12
C GLY A 20 5.45 1.67 6.09
N ARG A 21 5.65 0.46 6.65
CA ARG A 21 6.94 -0.22 6.62
C ARG A 21 7.35 -0.66 5.22
N ALA A 22 6.41 -1.17 4.42
CA ALA A 22 6.64 -1.52 3.03
C ALA A 22 7.12 -0.30 2.22
N ALA A 23 6.52 0.88 2.44
CA ALA A 23 6.92 2.10 1.76
C ALA A 23 8.36 2.50 2.09
N LYS A 24 8.76 2.45 3.37
CA LYS A 24 10.15 2.71 3.79
C LYS A 24 11.16 1.70 3.23
N LEU A 25 10.73 0.45 3.00
CA LEU A 25 11.60 -0.62 2.47
C LEU A 25 11.61 -0.70 0.94
N ALA A 26 10.73 0.01 0.23
CA ALA A 26 10.65 -0.03 -1.23
C ALA A 26 12.02 0.20 -1.94
N PRO A 27 12.92 1.10 -1.47
CA PRO A 27 14.26 1.23 -2.06
C PRO A 27 15.11 -0.05 -1.99
N GLU A 28 15.01 -0.82 -0.90
CA GLU A 28 15.74 -2.07 -0.73
C GLU A 28 15.24 -3.16 -1.69
N PHE A 29 13.93 -3.23 -1.92
CA PHE A 29 13.35 -4.12 -2.92
C PHE A 29 13.75 -3.71 -4.34
N SER A 30 13.71 -2.40 -4.64
CA SER A 30 14.10 -1.86 -5.94
C SER A 30 15.56 -2.17 -6.29
N LYS A 31 16.50 -2.02 -5.34
CA LYS A 31 17.91 -2.42 -5.49
C LYS A 31 18.11 -3.88 -5.92
N ARG A 32 17.14 -4.74 -5.60
CA ARG A 32 17.14 -6.19 -5.90
C ARG A 32 16.27 -6.54 -7.11
N ASN A 33 15.85 -5.54 -7.90
CA ASN A 33 14.94 -5.72 -9.04
C ASN A 33 13.62 -6.42 -8.66
N VAL A 34 13.09 -6.06 -7.48
CA VAL A 34 11.81 -6.51 -6.95
C VAL A 34 10.81 -5.36 -6.97
N LYS A 35 9.66 -5.55 -7.61
CA LYS A 35 8.54 -4.61 -7.59
C LYS A 35 7.54 -5.01 -6.51
N LEU A 36 7.04 -4.03 -5.77
CA LEU A 36 5.97 -4.19 -4.77
C LEU A 36 4.62 -3.81 -5.39
N ILE A 37 3.56 -4.52 -5.03
CA ILE A 37 2.17 -4.18 -5.35
C ILE A 37 1.26 -4.68 -4.23
N ALA A 38 0.41 -3.79 -3.70
CA ALA A 38 -0.54 -4.12 -2.64
C ALA A 38 -1.93 -4.45 -3.24
N LEU A 39 -2.81 -5.07 -2.46
CA LEU A 39 -4.19 -5.36 -2.83
C LEU A 39 -5.11 -5.29 -1.61
N SER A 40 -6.27 -4.67 -1.74
CA SER A 40 -7.38 -4.85 -0.80
C SER A 40 -8.73 -4.84 -1.52
N ILE A 41 -9.78 -5.17 -0.77
CA ILE A 41 -11.17 -5.21 -1.27
C ILE A 41 -11.84 -3.82 -1.29
N ASP A 42 -11.10 -2.75 -0.95
CA ASP A 42 -11.63 -1.39 -0.99
C ASP A 42 -11.51 -0.79 -2.39
N ASN A 43 -12.10 0.38 -2.61
CA ASN A 43 -12.07 1.04 -3.91
C ASN A 43 -10.83 1.95 -4.06
N VAL A 44 -10.55 2.38 -5.30
CA VAL A 44 -9.38 3.24 -5.59
C VAL A 44 -9.42 4.58 -4.84
N GLN A 45 -10.60 5.14 -4.60
CA GLN A 45 -10.73 6.42 -3.90
C GLN A 45 -10.33 6.28 -2.42
N ASP A 46 -10.69 5.16 -1.79
CA ASP A 46 -10.28 4.82 -0.43
C ASP A 46 -8.76 4.64 -0.35
N HIS A 47 -8.14 3.93 -1.32
CA HIS A 47 -6.69 3.76 -1.38
C HIS A 47 -5.94 5.09 -1.46
N LEU A 48 -6.40 6.00 -2.30
CA LEU A 48 -5.78 7.33 -2.46
C LEU A 48 -5.90 8.15 -1.18
N SER A 49 -7.08 8.15 -0.57
CA SER A 49 -7.32 8.85 0.70
C SER A 49 -6.46 8.28 1.83
N TRP A 50 -6.45 6.95 1.97
CA TRP A 50 -5.69 6.24 3.01
C TRP A 50 -4.17 6.32 2.81
N SER A 51 -3.69 6.46 1.58
CA SER A 51 -2.26 6.69 1.31
C SER A 51 -1.73 7.95 2.00
N LYS A 52 -2.58 8.95 2.25
CA LYS A 52 -2.22 10.14 3.05
C LYS A 52 -1.94 9.76 4.50
N ASP A 53 -2.75 8.89 5.09
CA ASP A 53 -2.59 8.41 6.46
C ASP A 53 -1.33 7.55 6.61
N ILE A 54 -1.04 6.70 5.62
CA ILE A 54 0.20 5.89 5.60
C ILE A 54 1.43 6.80 5.55
N ASN A 55 1.42 7.84 4.71
CA ASN A 55 2.49 8.81 4.63
C ASN A 55 2.63 9.62 5.93
N ALA A 56 1.51 10.06 6.52
CA ALA A 56 1.49 10.77 7.79
C ALA A 56 2.04 9.90 8.94
N TYR A 57 1.67 8.62 9.00
CA TYR A 57 2.21 7.64 9.95
C TYR A 57 3.74 7.52 9.86
N ASN A 58 4.27 7.61 8.64
CA ASN A 58 5.70 7.58 8.35
C ASN A 58 6.43 8.91 8.60
N GLY A 59 5.73 9.94 9.09
CA GLY A 59 6.26 11.30 9.29
C GLY A 59 6.56 12.04 7.99
N GLU A 60 5.95 11.63 6.88
CA GLU A 60 6.13 12.23 5.55
C GLU A 60 4.99 13.19 5.20
N GLN A 61 5.13 13.92 4.09
CA GLN A 61 4.06 14.78 3.60
C GLN A 61 2.82 13.92 3.25
N PRO A 62 1.61 14.27 3.71
CA PRO A 62 0.39 13.48 3.48
C PRO A 62 -0.07 13.57 2.02
N THR A 63 0.59 12.83 1.14
CA THR A 63 0.24 12.74 -0.28
C THR A 63 -0.45 11.42 -0.59
N GLU A 64 -1.09 11.35 -1.75
CA GLU A 64 -1.73 10.12 -2.26
C GLU A 64 -0.72 9.15 -2.90
N LYS A 65 0.56 9.52 -2.92
CA LYS A 65 1.61 8.74 -3.59
C LYS A 65 2.29 7.81 -2.61
N LEU A 66 2.29 6.52 -2.94
CA LEU A 66 3.14 5.50 -2.35
C LEU A 66 4.17 5.03 -3.40
N PRO A 67 5.30 4.41 -2.97
CA PRO A 67 6.29 3.89 -3.90
C PRO A 67 5.84 2.61 -4.65
N PHE A 68 4.61 2.15 -4.41
CA PHE A 68 3.96 1.03 -5.07
C PHE A 68 2.45 1.30 -5.23
N PRO A 69 1.80 0.69 -6.22
CA PRO A 69 0.35 0.78 -6.38
C PRO A 69 -0.41 -0.14 -5.39
N ILE A 70 -1.67 0.19 -5.15
CA ILE A 70 -2.65 -0.66 -4.44
C ILE A 70 -3.75 -1.05 -5.45
N ILE A 71 -4.00 -2.34 -5.60
CA ILE A 71 -5.09 -2.89 -6.43
C ILE A 71 -6.40 -2.82 -5.66
N ALA A 72 -7.42 -2.27 -6.29
CA ALA A 72 -8.79 -2.31 -5.81
C ALA A 72 -9.49 -3.60 -6.29
N ASP A 73 -9.91 -4.44 -5.36
CA ASP A 73 -10.64 -5.69 -5.61
C ASP A 73 -12.02 -5.69 -4.95
N ALA A 74 -12.78 -4.62 -5.17
CA ALA A 74 -14.12 -4.44 -4.58
C ALA A 74 -15.11 -5.57 -4.91
N ASN A 75 -14.97 -6.18 -6.08
CA ASN A 75 -15.80 -7.29 -6.53
C ASN A 75 -15.31 -8.66 -6.05
N ARG A 76 -14.12 -8.74 -5.43
CA ARG A 76 -13.47 -10.00 -5.02
C ARG A 76 -13.27 -10.95 -6.20
N GLU A 77 -12.85 -10.41 -7.34
CA GLU A 77 -12.52 -11.20 -8.51
C GLU A 77 -11.14 -11.85 -8.39
N LEU A 78 -10.27 -11.28 -7.54
CA LEU A 78 -8.91 -11.78 -7.30
C LEU A 78 -8.77 -12.54 -5.98
N ALA A 79 -9.48 -12.10 -4.93
CA ALA A 79 -9.42 -12.65 -3.57
C ALA A 79 -10.03 -14.06 -3.41
#